data_AF-A0A961MMI0-F1
#
_entry.id   AF-A0A961MMI0-F1
#
_cell.length_a   1.000
_cell.length_b   1.000
_cell.length_c   1.000
_cell.angle_alpha   90.00
_cell.angle_beta   90.00
_cell.angle_gamma   90.00
#
_symmetry.space_group_name_H-M   'P 1'
#
loop_
_entity.id
_entity.type
_entity.pdbx_description
1 polymer ?
#
loop_
_entity_poly.entity_id
_entity_poly.type
_entity_poly.pdbx_seq_one_letter_code
_entity_poly.pdbx_strand_id
1 'polypeptide(L)'
;MRVGIGFLVAGYVLSQFYRAFLAVLAPVLGQELGATPGDLAVSLGLWYVAFGLMQIPVGEALDSIGPRRTVAVLLALGGGGGAVVFALSQG
;
A
#
# COMPACT_ATOMS: atom_id res chain seq x y z
N MET A 1 18.64 2.67 19.27
CA MET A 1 18.34 3.66 18.20
C MET A 1 18.57 3.10 16.78
N ARG A 2 19.75 2.55 16.44
CA ARG A 2 20.07 2.08 15.08
C ARG A 2 19.07 1.09 14.48
N VAL A 3 18.62 0.11 15.26
CA VAL A 3 17.63 -0.91 14.82
C VAL A 3 16.27 -0.27 14.48
N GLY A 4 15.80 0.71 15.27
CA GLY A 4 14.52 1.38 15.02
C GLY A 4 14.50 2.19 13.72
N ILE A 5 15.62 2.84 13.40
CA ILE A 5 15.79 3.55 12.12
C ILE A 5 15.77 2.54 10.96
N GLY A 6 16.41 1.38 11.10
CA GLY A 6 16.37 0.32 10.09
C GLY A 6 14.95 -0.11 9.75
N PHE A 7 14.09 -0.30 10.75
CA PHE A 7 12.66 -0.60 10.52
C PHE A 7 11.89 0.53 9.84
N LEU A 8 12.17 1.79 10.20
CA LEU A 8 11.55 2.95 9.54
C LEU A 8 11.96 3.04 8.08
N VAL A 9 13.24 2.80 7.77
CA VAL A 9 13.75 2.76 6.39
C VAL A 9 13.08 1.62 5.62
N ALA A 10 13.03 0.41 6.18
CA ALA A 10 12.37 -0.71 5.52
C ALA A 10 10.88 -0.44 5.25
N GLY A 11 10.16 0.11 6.22
CA GLY A 11 8.76 0.52 6.06
C GLY A 11 8.59 1.61 5.00
N TYR A 12 9.50 2.57 4.94
CA TYR A 12 9.48 3.62 3.92
C TYR A 12 9.77 3.06 2.52
N VAL A 13 10.75 2.18 2.38
CA VAL A 13 11.03 1.47 1.12
C VAL A 13 9.80 0.69 0.65
N LEU A 14 9.15 -0.03 1.56
CA LEU A 14 7.94 -0.77 1.25
C LEU A 14 6.78 0.16 0.83
N SER A 15 6.65 1.32 1.48
CA SER A 15 5.67 2.35 1.10
C SER A 15 5.93 2.88 -0.32
N GLN A 16 7.19 3.13 -0.69
CA GLN A 16 7.53 3.55 -2.05
C GLN A 16 7.34 2.44 -3.08
N PHE A 17 7.63 1.19 -2.71
CA PHE A 17 7.32 0.03 -3.53
C PHE A 17 5.82 -0.02 -3.87
N TYR A 18 4.93 0.08 -2.88
CA TYR A 18 3.48 0.08 -3.13
C TYR A 18 2.97 1.28 -3.95
N ARG A 19 3.71 2.39 -4.01
CA ARG A 19 3.39 3.52 -4.89
C ARG A 19 3.80 3.30 -6.33
N ALA A 20 4.90 2.58 -6.56
CA ALA A 20 5.47 2.37 -7.89
C ALA A 20 5.09 1.03 -8.53
N PHE A 21 4.77 0.00 -7.74
CA PHE A 21 4.68 -1.38 -8.23
C PHE A 21 3.63 -1.55 -9.34
N LEU A 22 2.46 -0.92 -9.23
CA LEU A 22 1.37 -1.09 -10.19
C LEU A 22 1.79 -0.61 -11.59
N ALA A 23 2.53 0.50 -11.67
CA ALA A 23 3.07 1.00 -12.94
C ALA A 23 4.14 0.06 -13.50
N VAL A 24 4.96 -0.55 -12.65
CA VAL A 24 5.98 -1.55 -13.05
C VAL A 24 5.33 -2.85 -13.52
N LEU A 25 4.22 -3.27 -12.89
CA LEU A 25 3.53 -4.52 -13.19
C LEU A 25 2.58 -4.40 -14.40
N ALA A 26 2.16 -3.20 -14.77
CA ALA A 26 1.23 -2.92 -15.87
C ALA A 26 1.48 -3.74 -17.16
N PRO A 27 2.70 -3.81 -17.73
CA PRO A 27 2.95 -4.61 -18.93
C PRO A 27 2.75 -6.12 -18.71
N VAL A 28 3.12 -6.64 -17.53
CA VAL A 28 2.94 -8.06 -17.18
C VAL A 28 1.46 -8.36 -16.99
N LEU A 29 0.73 -7.51 -16.26
CA LEU A 29 -0.72 -7.64 -16.07
C LEU A 29 -1.48 -7.58 -17.40
N GLY A 30 -1.04 -6.75 -18.34
CA GLY A 30 -1.62 -6.69 -19.68
C GLY A 30 -1.36 -7.95 -20.51
N GLN A 31 -0.16 -8.53 -20.42
CA GLN A 31 0.21 -9.72 -21.19
C GLN A 31 -0.36 -11.02 -20.62
N GLU A 32 -0.35 -11.18 -19.29
CA GLU A 32 -0.72 -12.43 -18.62
C GLU A 32 -2.18 -12.47 -18.18
N LEU A 33 -2.74 -11.33 -17.75
CA LEU A 33 -4.13 -11.24 -17.27
C LEU A 33 -5.06 -10.47 -18.23
N GLY A 34 -4.54 -9.94 -19.35
CA GLY A 34 -5.34 -9.14 -20.29
C GLY A 34 -5.81 -7.80 -19.71
N ALA A 35 -5.18 -7.31 -18.64
CA ALA A 35 -5.58 -6.05 -17.99
C ALA A 35 -5.44 -4.86 -18.94
N THR A 36 -6.51 -4.07 -19.05
CA THR A 36 -6.51 -2.89 -19.92
C THR A 36 -5.98 -1.65 -19.18
N PRO A 37 -5.54 -0.60 -19.90
CA PRO A 37 -5.21 0.69 -19.28
C PRO A 37 -6.36 1.29 -18.44
N GLY A 38 -7.61 1.00 -18.81
CA GLY A 38 -8.80 1.41 -18.05
C GLY A 38 -8.88 0.75 -16.67
N ASP A 39 -8.59 -0.55 -16.59
CA ASP A 39 -8.61 -1.30 -15.32
C ASP A 39 -7.53 -0.81 -14.36
N LEU A 40 -6.35 -0.47 -14.89
CA LEU A 40 -5.25 0.12 -14.13
C LEU A 40 -5.61 1.54 -13.65
N ALA A 41 -6.28 2.34 -14.49
CA ALA A 41 -6.74 3.67 -14.11
C ALA A 41 -7.79 3.63 -13.00
N VAL A 42 -8.74 2.69 -13.06
CA VAL A 42 -9.73 2.46 -11.99
C VAL A 42 -9.02 2.04 -10.71
N SER A 43 -8.06 1.12 -10.79
CA SER A 43 -7.27 0.66 -9.64
C SER A 43 -6.51 1.80 -8.96
N LEU A 44 -5.87 2.68 -9.74
CA LEU A 44 -5.22 3.91 -9.24
C LEU A 44 -6.24 4.88 -8.63
N GLY A 45 -7.40 5.06 -9.26
CA GLY A 45 -8.48 5.90 -8.74
C GLY A 45 -8.95 5.43 -7.36
N LEU A 46 -9.19 4.13 -7.20
CA LEU A 46 -9.55 3.52 -5.92
C LEU A 46 -8.45 3.72 -4.87
N TRP A 47 -7.18 3.59 -5.26
CA TRP A 47 -6.05 3.87 -4.36
C TRP A 47 -6.07 5.31 -3.84
N TYR A 48 -6.28 6.31 -4.71
CA TYR A 48 -6.37 7.71 -4.29
C TYR A 48 -7.58 7.99 -3.38
N VAL A 49 -8.74 7.39 -3.68
CA VAL A 49 -9.94 7.52 -2.84
C VAL A 49 -9.68 6.93 -1.44
N ALA A 50 -9.14 5.71 -1.37
CA ALA A 50 -8.79 5.08 -0.11
C ALA A 50 -7.75 5.92 0.66
N PHE A 51 -6.75 6.48 -0.03
CA PHE A 51 -5.74 7.33 0.57
C PHE A 51 -6.34 8.62 1.15
N GLY A 52 -7.30 9.23 0.45
CA GLY A 52 -8.04 10.40 0.92
C GLY A 52 -8.88 10.10 2.15
N LEU A 53 -9.65 9.00 2.13
CA LEU A 53 -10.48 8.56 3.25
C LEU A 53 -9.66 8.27 4.51
N MET A 54 -8.44 7.72 4.34
CA MET A 54 -7.58 7.39 5.47
C MET A 54 -6.85 8.59 6.07
N GLN A 55 -6.86 9.79 5.47
CA GLN A 55 -6.15 10.95 6.03
C GLN A 55 -6.63 11.31 7.44
N ILE A 56 -7.95 11.42 7.65
CA ILE A 56 -8.52 11.80 8.95
C ILE A 56 -8.33 10.70 10.00
N PRO A 57 -8.70 9.42 9.74
CA PRO A 57 -8.50 8.35 10.71
C PRO A 57 -7.05 8.13 11.09
N VAL A 58 -6.12 8.20 10.12
CA VAL A 58 -4.69 8.04 10.40
C VAL A 58 -4.16 9.24 11.17
N GLY A 59 -4.56 10.47 10.83
CA GLY A 59 -4.19 11.67 11.57
C GLY A 59 -4.56 11.56 13.06
N GLU A 60 -5.82 11.26 13.34
CA GLU A 60 -6.30 11.07 14.72
C GLU A 60 -5.56 9.91 15.43
N ALA A 61 -5.32 8.79 14.75
CA ALA A 61 -4.60 7.66 15.33
C ALA A 61 -3.13 7.97 15.62
N LEU A 62 -2.48 8.82 14.82
CA LEU A 62 -1.11 9.28 15.08
C LEU A 62 -1.05 10.13 16.35
N ASP A 63 -2.05 10.98 16.57
CA ASP A 63 -2.11 11.89 17.72
C ASP A 63 -2.52 11.17 19.02
N SER A 64 -3.47 10.23 18.94
CA SER A 64 -4.04 9.54 20.11
C SER A 64 -3.29 8.26 20.52
N ILE A 65 -2.90 7.40 19.57
CA ILE A 65 -2.28 6.08 19.83
C ILE A 65 -0.75 6.16 19.69
N GLY A 66 -0.27 7.18 18.98
CA GLY A 66 1.13 7.45 18.74
C GLY A 66 1.69 6.76 17.48
N PRO A 67 2.73 7.34 16.87
CA PRO A 67 3.20 6.99 15.53
C PRO A 67 3.68 5.55 15.38
N ARG A 68 4.33 4.98 16.40
CA ARG A 68 4.90 3.63 16.32
C ARG A 68 3.83 2.55 16.11
N ARG A 69 2.71 2.65 16.84
CA ARG A 69 1.63 1.65 16.77
C ARG A 69 0.82 1.82 15.50
N THR A 70 0.46 3.06 15.17
CA THR A 70 -0.33 3.40 13.98
C THR A 70 0.37 2.92 12.71
N VAL A 71 1.66 3.23 12.54
CA VAL A 71 2.43 2.78 11.37
C VAL A 71 2.56 1.25 11.32
N ALA A 72 2.87 0.59 12.44
CA ALA A 72 3.04 -0.86 12.45
C ALA A 72 1.76 -1.62 12.10
N VAL A 73 0.62 -1.20 12.66
CA VAL A 73 -0.68 -1.83 12.41
C VAL A 73 -1.14 -1.60 10.97
N LEU A 74 -1.04 -0.37 10.46
CA LEU A 74 -1.43 -0.06 9.09
C LEU A 74 -0.55 -0.79 8.06
N LEU A 75 0.76 -0.90 8.32
CA LEU A 75 1.66 -1.62 7.44
C LEU A 75 1.37 -3.12 7.45
N ALA A 76 1.12 -3.71 8.63
CA ALA A 76 0.82 -5.12 8.76
C ALA A 76 -0.54 -5.50 8.13
N LEU A 77 -1.60 -4.77 8.48
CA LEU A 77 -2.96 -5.08 8.02
C LEU A 77 -3.21 -4.57 6.61
N GLY A 78 -2.92 -3.29 6.34
CA GLY A 78 -3.16 -2.68 5.04
C GLY A 78 -2.13 -3.13 3.99
N GLY A 79 -0.84 -3.03 4.31
CA GLY A 79 0.23 -3.46 3.41
C GLY A 79 0.31 -4.98 3.28
N GLY A 80 0.51 -5.66 4.40
CA GLY A 80 0.66 -7.13 4.43
C GLY A 80 -0.64 -7.85 4.03
N GLY A 81 -1.77 -7.48 4.63
CA GLY A 81 -3.07 -8.08 4.29
C GLY A 81 -3.47 -7.84 2.84
N GLY A 82 -3.30 -6.61 2.33
CA GLY A 82 -3.56 -6.30 0.92
C GLY A 82 -2.70 -7.12 -0.04
N ALA A 83 -1.41 -7.31 0.27
CA ALA A 83 -0.52 -8.15 -0.53
C ALA A 83 -0.93 -9.62 -0.53
N VAL A 84 -1.38 -10.15 0.62
CA VAL A 84 -1.90 -11.53 0.70
C VAL A 84 -3.15 -11.68 -0.15
N VAL A 85 -4.09 -10.73 -0.08
CA VAL A 85 -5.31 -10.76 -0.92
C VAL A 85 -4.95 -10.70 -2.40
N PHE A 86 -4.02 -9.83 -2.79
CA PHE A 86 -3.53 -9.74 -4.17
C PHE A 86 -2.84 -11.03 -4.63
N ALA A 87 -2.03 -11.66 -3.78
CA ALA A 87 -1.35 -12.91 -4.11
C ALA A 87 -2.32 -14.10 -4.24
N LEU A 88 -3.44 -14.07 -3.53
CA LEU A 88 -4.47 -15.11 -3.57
C LEU A 88 -5.54 -14.86 -4.63
N SER A 89 -5.61 -13.67 -5.21
CA SER A 89 -6.60 -13.37 -6.25
C SER A 89 -6.29 -14.21 -7.49
N GLN A 90 -7.27 -15.04 -7.87
CA GLN A 90 -7.23 -15.79 -9.11
C GLN A 90 -7.99 -14.97 -10.15
N GLY A 91 -7.25 -14.47 -11.14
CA GLY A 91 -7.76 -13.80 -12.34
C GLY A 91 -7.47 -14.66 -13.55
#